data_AF-A0A1F4UK19-F1
#
_entry.id   AF-A0A1F4UK19-F1
#
_cell.length_a   1.000
_cell.length_b   1.000
_cell.length_c   1.000
_cell.angle_alpha   90.00
_cell.angle_beta   90.00
_cell.angle_gamma   90.00
#
_symmetry.space_group_name_H-M   'P 1'
#
loop_
_entity.id
_entity.type
_entity.pdbx_description
1 polymer ?
#
loop_
_entity_poly.entity_id
_entity_poly.type
_entity_poly.pdbx_seq_one_letter_code
_entity_poly.pdbx_strand_id
1 'polypeptide(L)'
;MQLTDRLYTSTEVAEILGVSLRSVYRYLEDGKLIAEVKTATGRHRFTKENIINFLYPDGVKTDLFEDENKQEEKVQPSKKEFLPKLEPVVEKPQVEPVKEKEIEEEPVDWLAKFREAATKYKQAEEANAYSQNIQTEPVVSQRIEPQMQQQPYQPIIEPQTNKTEEGAGPTLMYYRSMLGGLKDIAQNLDKSARNSNLDYAFTLNAGASLHKPIKPFAILHAYIRSSDRDFFEKILRLTPANKTNAQLCLVLSDNQAIQANKKEVHGLYVVSNDQLKKDIATFGDAQLAQEIADIL
;
A
#
# COMPACT_ATOMS: atom_id res chain seq x y z
N MET A 1 2.36 -20.42 7.77
CA MET A 1 2.08 -20.56 9.22
C MET A 1 0.76 -21.29 9.35
N GLN A 2 0.69 -22.33 10.18
CA GLN A 2 -0.57 -23.00 10.48
C GLN A 2 -1.23 -22.30 11.67
N LEU A 3 -2.49 -21.87 11.50
CA LEU A 3 -3.27 -21.33 12.62
C LEU A 3 -3.75 -22.49 13.50
N THR A 4 -3.28 -22.50 14.75
CA THR A 4 -3.73 -23.41 15.81
C THR A 4 -4.97 -22.88 16.52
N ASP A 5 -5.70 -23.76 17.18
CA ASP A 5 -6.90 -23.41 17.95
C ASP A 5 -6.52 -22.85 19.33
N ARG A 6 -6.18 -21.56 19.36
CA ARG A 6 -5.81 -20.80 20.56
C ARG A 6 -6.26 -19.34 20.42
N LEU A 7 -6.26 -18.61 21.53
CA LEU A 7 -6.56 -17.17 21.52
C LEU A 7 -5.33 -16.36 21.10
N TYR A 8 -5.48 -15.58 20.03
CA TYR A 8 -4.47 -14.67 19.51
C TYR A 8 -4.64 -13.26 20.07
N THR A 9 -3.52 -12.59 20.30
CA THR A 9 -3.49 -11.16 20.67
C THR A 9 -3.59 -10.26 19.44
N SER A 10 -4.00 -9.00 19.62
CA SER A 10 -4.07 -8.02 18.52
C SER A 10 -2.75 -7.85 17.76
N THR A 11 -1.61 -8.01 18.43
CA THR A 11 -0.28 -7.94 17.80
C THR A 11 -0.02 -9.16 16.92
N GLU A 12 -0.30 -10.36 17.41
CA GLU A 12 -0.15 -11.59 16.61
C GLU A 12 -1.11 -11.58 15.42
N VAL A 13 -2.34 -11.09 15.59
CA VAL A 13 -3.30 -10.94 14.49
C VAL A 13 -2.78 -9.95 13.44
N ALA A 14 -2.14 -8.86 13.86
CA ALA A 14 -1.54 -7.90 12.94
C ALA A 14 -0.44 -8.56 12.08
N GLU A 15 0.41 -9.38 12.69
CA GLU A 15 1.46 -10.14 12.00
C GLU A 15 0.87 -11.19 11.04
N ILE A 16 -0.16 -11.94 11.47
CA ILE A 16 -0.81 -12.96 10.64
C ILE A 16 -1.51 -12.35 9.42
N LEU A 17 -2.18 -11.21 9.61
CA LEU A 17 -2.87 -10.49 8.54
C LEU A 17 -1.91 -9.64 7.67
N GLY A 18 -0.65 -9.48 8.09
CA GLY A 18 0.32 -8.63 7.40
C GLY A 18 -0.03 -7.14 7.43
N VAL A 19 -0.72 -6.69 8.49
CA VAL A 19 -1.17 -5.29 8.64
C VAL A 19 -0.61 -4.68 9.93
N SER A 20 -0.68 -3.35 10.05
CA SER A 20 -0.30 -2.68 11.29
C SER A 20 -1.30 -2.96 12.43
N LEU A 21 -0.84 -2.91 13.69
CA LEU A 21 -1.70 -3.01 14.86
C LEU A 21 -2.84 -1.97 14.84
N ARG A 22 -2.58 -0.76 14.33
CA ARG A 22 -3.59 0.28 14.14
C ARG A 22 -4.69 -0.13 13.17
N SER A 23 -4.34 -0.84 12.10
CA SER A 23 -5.30 -1.37 11.14
C SER A 23 -6.22 -2.41 11.78
N VAL A 24 -5.70 -3.26 12.67
CA VAL A 24 -6.51 -4.24 13.43
C VAL A 24 -7.56 -3.53 14.30
N TYR A 25 -7.20 -2.44 14.99
CA TYR A 25 -8.16 -1.65 15.75
C TYR A 25 -9.21 -0.97 14.85
N ARG A 26 -8.81 -0.46 13.69
CA ARG A 26 -9.77 0.08 12.71
C ARG A 26 -10.74 -0.99 12.22
N TYR A 27 -10.28 -2.23 12.00
CA TYR A 27 -11.18 -3.31 11.58
C TYR A 27 -12.17 -3.73 12.67
N LEU A 28 -11.77 -3.60 13.95
CA LEU A 28 -12.68 -3.76 15.09
C LEU A 28 -13.73 -2.63 15.14
N GLU A 29 -13.30 -1.37 14.94
CA GLU A 29 -14.20 -0.20 14.92
C GLU A 29 -15.18 -0.24 13.75
N ASP A 30 -14.71 -0.63 12.57
CA ASP A 30 -15.52 -0.80 11.36
C ASP A 30 -16.43 -2.04 11.41
N GLY A 31 -16.33 -2.88 12.46
CA GLY A 31 -17.08 -4.12 12.61
C GLY A 31 -16.71 -5.25 11.64
N LYS A 32 -15.61 -5.09 10.90
CA LYS A 32 -15.13 -6.08 9.91
C LYS A 32 -14.43 -7.26 10.57
N LEU A 33 -13.74 -7.01 11.69
CA LEU A 33 -13.09 -8.03 12.50
C LEU A 33 -13.74 -8.05 13.87
N ILE A 34 -14.16 -9.23 14.32
CA ILE A 34 -14.83 -9.40 15.61
C ILE A 34 -13.85 -10.06 16.59
N ALA A 35 -13.71 -9.48 17.77
CA ALA A 35 -12.98 -10.10 18.87
C ALA A 35 -13.93 -10.94 19.71
N GLU A 36 -13.54 -12.17 20.02
CA GLU A 36 -14.35 -13.11 20.79
C GLU A 36 -14.35 -12.79 22.28
N VAL A 37 -13.17 -12.48 22.83
CA VAL A 37 -13.02 -12.21 24.27
C VAL A 37 -12.35 -10.87 24.48
N LYS A 38 -12.95 -10.03 25.34
CA LYS A 38 -12.30 -8.85 25.91
C LYS A 38 -11.87 -9.17 27.32
N THR A 39 -10.57 -9.18 27.56
CA THR A 39 -10.02 -9.39 28.92
C THR A 39 -10.47 -8.26 29.85
N ALA A 40 -10.47 -8.51 31.17
CA ALA A 40 -10.82 -7.49 32.17
C ALA A 40 -9.98 -6.19 32.05
N THR A 41 -8.78 -6.29 31.48
CA THR A 41 -7.89 -5.15 31.17
C THR A 41 -8.26 -4.38 29.89
N GLY A 42 -9.33 -4.78 29.21
CA GLY A 42 -9.80 -4.16 27.96
C GLY A 42 -9.10 -4.64 26.70
N ARG A 43 -8.16 -5.59 26.78
CA ARG A 43 -7.46 -6.13 25.60
C ARG A 43 -8.30 -7.18 24.87
N HIS A 44 -8.33 -7.07 23.55
CA HIS A 44 -9.04 -7.98 22.66
C HIS A 44 -8.27 -9.29 22.43
N ARG A 45 -9.01 -10.39 22.25
CA ARG A 45 -8.53 -11.73 21.90
C ARG A 45 -9.38 -12.28 20.76
N PHE A 46 -8.72 -12.99 19.86
CA PHE A 46 -9.32 -13.50 18.63
C PHE A 46 -9.11 -15.01 18.55
N THR A 47 -10.11 -15.75 18.10
CA THR A 47 -9.96 -17.17 17.76
C THR A 47 -9.48 -17.33 16.32
N LYS A 48 -9.03 -18.54 15.99
CA LYS A 48 -8.67 -18.92 14.63
C LYS A 48 -9.81 -18.64 13.65
N GLU A 49 -11.04 -18.95 14.04
CA GLU A 49 -12.23 -18.74 13.21
C GLU A 49 -12.47 -17.27 12.89
N ASN A 50 -12.29 -16.36 13.86
CA ASN A 50 -12.43 -14.92 13.59
C ASN A 50 -11.44 -14.44 12.53
N ILE A 51 -10.20 -14.93 12.59
CA ILE A 51 -9.14 -14.55 11.65
C ILE A 51 -9.41 -15.14 10.26
N ILE A 52 -9.85 -16.40 10.19
CA ILE A 52 -10.17 -17.08 8.92
C ILE A 52 -11.40 -16.43 8.26
N ASN A 53 -12.46 -16.17 9.02
CA ASN A 53 -13.67 -15.52 8.51
C ASN A 53 -13.37 -14.10 7.99
N PHE A 54 -12.42 -13.39 8.61
CA PHE A 54 -11.95 -12.11 8.12
C PHE A 54 -11.14 -12.22 6.81
N LEU A 55 -10.29 -13.26 6.70
CA LEU A 55 -9.50 -13.51 5.49
C LEU A 55 -10.36 -14.03 4.33
N TYR A 56 -11.42 -14.78 4.64
CA TYR A 56 -12.28 -15.48 3.68
C TYR A 56 -13.77 -15.30 4.06
N PRO A 57 -14.33 -14.09 3.90
CA PRO A 57 -15.72 -13.79 4.29
C PRO A 57 -16.78 -14.55 3.46
N ASP A 58 -16.44 -14.99 2.24
CA ASP A 58 -17.37 -15.68 1.33
C ASP A 58 -17.54 -17.19 1.62
N GLY A 59 -17.04 -17.67 2.77
CA GLY A 59 -17.33 -19.02 3.22
C GLY A 59 -16.75 -20.13 2.35
N VAL A 60 -15.64 -19.86 1.63
CA VAL A 60 -14.83 -20.93 1.03
C VAL A 60 -14.20 -21.69 2.19
N LYS A 61 -14.96 -22.65 2.74
CA LYS A 61 -14.47 -23.71 3.59
C LYS A 61 -13.34 -24.35 2.81
N THR A 62 -12.13 -23.98 3.20
CA THR A 62 -10.95 -24.58 2.63
C THR A 62 -10.83 -25.91 3.34
N ASP A 63 -11.36 -26.96 2.71
CA ASP A 63 -11.07 -28.36 3.00
C ASP A 63 -9.57 -28.68 2.73
N LEU A 64 -8.66 -27.72 2.97
CA LEU A 64 -7.21 -27.85 2.89
C LEU A 64 -6.57 -27.99 4.29
N PHE A 65 -7.37 -28.14 5.35
CA PHE A 65 -6.87 -28.30 6.72
C PHE A 65 -7.59 -29.37 7.53
N GLU A 66 -8.23 -30.33 6.88
CA GLU A 66 -8.64 -31.59 7.52
C GLU A 66 -7.80 -32.72 6.91
N ASP A 67 -6.76 -33.13 7.63
CA ASP A 67 -6.67 -34.53 8.02
C ASP A 67 -5.63 -34.73 9.15
N GLU A 68 -6.07 -35.58 10.10
CA GLU A 68 -5.31 -36.25 11.16
C GLU A 68 -4.69 -35.39 12.28
N ASN A 69 -5.33 -35.38 13.46
CA ASN A 69 -5.06 -36.45 14.42
C ASN A 69 -5.99 -36.37 15.64
N LYS A 70 -6.93 -37.31 15.69
CA LYS A 70 -7.71 -37.65 16.87
C LYS A 70 -7.09 -38.93 17.43
N GLN A 71 -6.26 -38.83 18.45
CA GLN A 71 -5.99 -39.94 19.36
C GLN A 71 -5.57 -39.42 20.74
N GLU A 72 -6.47 -39.67 21.69
CA GLU A 72 -6.18 -39.74 23.12
C GLU A 72 -5.22 -40.91 23.37
N GLU A 73 -4.10 -40.71 24.05
CA GLU A 73 -3.72 -41.56 25.19
C GLU A 73 -2.58 -40.99 26.06
N LYS A 74 -2.49 -41.59 27.25
CA LYS A 74 -1.93 -41.14 28.52
C LYS A 74 -0.39 -41.17 28.64
N VAL A 75 0.16 -40.08 29.21
CA VAL A 75 0.89 -40.00 30.50
C VAL A 75 2.08 -40.95 30.79
N GLN A 76 3.24 -40.29 31.04
CA GLN A 76 4.39 -40.57 31.96
C GLN A 76 5.76 -41.09 31.40
N PRO A 77 6.87 -40.74 32.10
CA PRO A 77 8.19 -40.47 31.50
C PRO A 77 9.31 -41.39 32.01
N SER A 78 10.48 -41.39 31.35
CA SER A 78 11.72 -41.83 32.00
C SER A 78 13.00 -41.23 31.44
N LYS A 79 14.00 -41.24 32.32
CA LYS A 79 15.19 -40.40 32.45
C LYS A 79 16.47 -41.23 32.22
N LYS A 80 17.60 -40.52 32.02
CA LYS A 80 19.05 -40.88 32.17
C LYS A 80 19.79 -41.12 30.85
N GLU A 81 20.68 -40.20 30.44
CA GLU A 81 22.09 -39.94 30.91
C GLU A 81 23.10 -40.94 30.30
N PHE A 82 24.04 -40.47 29.46
CA PHE A 82 25.50 -40.42 29.68
C PHE A 82 26.29 -40.18 28.36
N LEU A 83 27.10 -39.12 28.35
CA LEU A 83 28.30 -38.85 27.52
C LEU A 83 29.52 -39.64 28.10
N PRO A 84 30.78 -39.53 27.59
CA PRO A 84 31.33 -38.98 26.33
C PRO A 84 32.34 -39.96 25.65
N LYS A 85 33.06 -39.52 24.59
CA LYS A 85 34.54 -39.32 24.59
C LYS A 85 35.27 -39.63 23.25
N LEU A 86 36.19 -38.69 22.92
CA LEU A 86 37.42 -38.72 22.09
C LEU A 86 37.41 -38.28 20.60
N GLU A 87 38.08 -37.14 20.40
CA GLU A 87 38.79 -36.68 19.20
C GLU A 87 40.03 -37.58 18.88
N PRO A 88 40.63 -37.49 17.67
CA PRO A 88 41.73 -36.53 17.50
C PRO A 88 41.81 -35.83 16.11
N VAL A 89 42.19 -34.54 16.17
CA VAL A 89 43.21 -33.81 15.39
C VAL A 89 43.68 -34.41 14.05
N VAL A 90 43.55 -33.66 12.93
CA VAL A 90 44.64 -33.29 11.98
C VAL A 90 44.20 -32.08 11.10
N GLU A 91 44.88 -30.94 11.32
CA GLU A 91 45.55 -30.00 10.39
C GLU A 91 44.91 -29.47 9.07
N LYS A 92 45.08 -28.14 8.89
CA LYS A 92 44.60 -27.25 7.80
C LYS A 92 45.37 -27.44 6.48
N PRO A 93 44.91 -26.87 5.35
CA PRO A 93 45.42 -25.55 4.96
C PRO A 93 44.38 -24.54 4.43
N GLN A 94 44.77 -23.27 4.53
CA GLN A 94 44.09 -22.01 4.23
C GLN A 94 43.80 -21.77 2.74
N VAL A 95 42.68 -21.10 2.44
CA VAL A 95 42.55 -20.19 1.28
C VAL A 95 41.71 -18.98 1.70
N GLU A 96 42.26 -17.79 1.49
CA GLU A 96 41.67 -16.47 1.81
C GLU A 96 40.49 -16.13 0.86
N PRO A 97 39.56 -15.28 1.31
CA PRO A 97 39.00 -14.29 0.38
C PRO A 97 39.14 -12.85 0.88
N VAL A 98 39.39 -12.02 -0.12
CA VAL A 98 39.71 -10.60 -0.12
C VAL A 98 38.59 -9.76 0.50
N LYS A 99 38.98 -8.81 1.38
CA LYS A 99 38.14 -7.75 1.94
C LYS A 99 37.73 -6.77 0.85
N GLU A 100 36.44 -6.73 0.51
CA GLU A 100 35.83 -5.63 -0.22
C GLU A 100 35.31 -4.60 0.80
N LYS A 101 35.54 -3.31 0.49
CA LYS A 101 35.37 -2.17 1.40
C LYS A 101 33.90 -1.93 1.71
N GLU A 102 33.59 -1.94 3.00
CA GLU A 102 32.38 -1.41 3.62
C GLU A 102 32.35 0.11 3.42
N ILE A 103 31.44 0.58 2.56
CA ILE A 103 31.05 1.98 2.52
C ILE A 103 29.95 2.12 3.58
N GLU A 104 30.31 2.65 4.75
CA GLU A 104 29.35 3.20 5.71
C GLU A 104 28.68 4.42 5.06
N GLU A 105 27.60 4.19 4.32
CA GLU A 105 26.60 5.24 4.12
C GLU A 105 25.68 5.19 5.33
N GLU A 106 25.89 6.17 6.23
CA GLU A 106 24.98 6.44 7.33
C GLU A 106 23.53 6.40 6.83
N PRO A 107 22.62 5.66 7.50
CA PRO A 107 21.23 5.62 7.11
C PRO A 107 20.67 7.03 7.22
N VAL A 108 20.53 7.70 6.09
CA VAL A 108 19.91 9.02 6.01
C VAL A 108 18.52 8.88 6.60
N ASP A 109 18.29 9.51 7.75
CA ASP A 109 17.01 9.46 8.45
C ASP A 109 16.02 10.42 7.78
N TRP A 110 15.28 9.88 6.80
CA TRP A 110 14.28 10.63 6.02
C TRP A 110 13.15 11.20 6.88
N LEU A 111 12.92 10.65 8.08
CA LEU A 111 11.89 11.17 9.00
C LEU A 111 12.31 12.50 9.63
N ALA A 112 13.60 12.68 9.90
CA ALA A 112 14.16 13.95 10.35
C ALA A 112 14.03 15.02 9.26
N LYS A 113 14.38 14.67 8.01
CA LYS A 113 14.26 15.59 6.86
C LYS A 113 12.81 15.98 6.55
N PHE A 114 11.86 15.04 6.69
CA PHE A 114 10.44 15.32 6.47
C PHE A 114 9.85 16.20 7.58
N ARG A 115 10.26 15.98 8.84
CA ARG A 115 9.87 16.85 9.97
C ARG A 115 10.45 18.24 9.81
N GLU A 116 11.69 18.36 9.35
CA GLU A 116 12.36 19.65 9.11
C GLU A 116 11.66 20.46 8.01
N ALA A 117 11.28 19.80 6.91
CA ALA A 117 10.48 20.41 5.85
C ALA A 117 9.12 20.89 6.39
N ALA A 118 8.39 20.05 7.13
CA ALA A 118 7.11 20.43 7.74
C ALA A 118 7.25 21.61 8.71
N THR A 119 8.32 21.69 9.50
CA THR A 119 8.57 22.83 10.40
C THR A 119 8.90 24.12 9.66
N LYS A 120 9.65 24.07 8.55
CA LYS A 120 9.93 25.26 7.71
C LYS A 120 8.67 25.83 7.08
N TYR A 121 7.74 24.98 6.65
CA TYR A 121 6.44 25.43 6.13
C TYR A 121 5.56 26.04 7.21
N LYS A 122 5.51 25.43 8.41
CA LYS A 122 4.74 26.00 9.53
C LYS A 122 5.26 27.38 9.96
N GLN A 123 6.59 27.57 9.98
CA GLN A 123 7.19 28.89 10.25
C GLN A 123 6.91 29.91 9.13
N ALA A 124 6.86 29.49 7.86
CA ALA A 124 6.48 30.37 6.75
C ALA A 124 4.97 30.73 6.77
N GLU A 125 4.13 29.83 7.25
CA GLU A 125 2.68 30.03 7.43
C GLU A 125 2.39 30.99 8.59
N GLU A 126 3.12 30.86 9.71
CA GLU A 126 3.07 31.79 10.84
C GLU A 126 3.63 33.18 10.50
N ALA A 127 4.62 33.28 9.60
CA ALA A 127 5.13 34.55 9.09
C ALA A 127 4.15 35.27 8.14
N ASN A 128 3.38 34.51 7.34
CA ASN A 128 2.35 35.07 6.45
C ASN A 128 1.04 35.42 7.17
N ALA A 129 0.74 34.79 8.32
CA ALA A 129 -0.44 35.08 9.13
C ALA A 129 -0.40 36.46 9.82
N TYR A 130 0.76 37.12 9.90
CA TYR A 130 0.92 38.45 10.49
C TYR A 130 0.62 39.62 9.55
N SER A 131 0.33 39.39 8.26
CA SER A 131 0.16 40.48 7.29
C SER A 131 -1.25 40.67 6.72
N GLN A 132 -2.25 39.85 7.07
CA GLN A 132 -3.61 40.04 6.54
C GLN A 132 -4.67 39.98 7.65
N ASN A 133 -4.76 41.09 8.40
CA ASN A 133 -5.97 41.48 9.11
C ASN A 133 -6.46 42.74 8.40
N ILE A 134 -7.55 42.70 7.61
CA ILE A 134 -8.59 43.75 7.48
C ILE A 134 -9.79 43.18 6.67
N GLN A 135 -10.97 43.28 7.31
CA GLN A 135 -12.36 43.39 6.81
C GLN A 135 -13.18 42.16 6.35
N THR A 136 -14.15 41.87 7.22
CA THR A 136 -15.42 41.17 7.07
C THR A 136 -16.49 42.01 6.36
N GLU A 137 -17.39 41.37 5.58
CA GLU A 137 -18.86 41.60 5.64
C GLU A 137 -19.65 40.35 5.17
N PRO A 138 -20.89 40.13 5.64
CA PRO A 138 -21.62 38.86 5.50
C PRO A 138 -22.65 38.88 4.36
N VAL A 139 -22.72 37.82 3.56
CA VAL A 139 -23.78 37.65 2.54
C VAL A 139 -24.66 36.43 2.84
N VAL A 140 -25.85 36.78 3.33
CA VAL A 140 -27.18 36.15 3.25
C VAL A 140 -27.27 34.76 2.61
N SER A 141 -27.69 33.79 3.43
CA SER A 141 -28.06 32.42 3.06
C SER A 141 -29.47 32.38 2.45
N GLN A 142 -29.58 32.04 1.15
CA GLN A 142 -30.84 31.62 0.55
C GLN A 142 -30.93 30.09 0.55
N ARG A 143 -31.89 29.58 1.33
CA ARG A 143 -32.27 28.17 1.41
C ARG A 143 -33.06 27.80 0.16
N ILE A 144 -32.49 27.00 -0.72
CA ILE A 144 -33.20 26.35 -1.83
C ILE A 144 -33.46 24.91 -1.41
N GLU A 145 -34.73 24.55 -1.26
CA GLU A 145 -35.16 23.16 -1.07
C GLU A 145 -35.08 22.42 -2.42
N PRO A 146 -34.39 21.27 -2.54
CA PRO A 146 -34.50 20.44 -3.74
C PRO A 146 -35.79 19.64 -3.68
N GLN A 147 -36.70 19.93 -4.60
CA GLN A 147 -37.84 19.06 -4.91
C GLN A 147 -37.33 17.72 -5.48
N MET A 148 -37.77 16.62 -4.88
CA MET A 148 -37.58 15.27 -5.40
C MET A 148 -38.35 15.11 -6.71
N GLN A 149 -37.65 15.19 -7.84
CA GLN A 149 -38.14 14.63 -9.10
C GLN A 149 -37.55 13.22 -9.28
N GLN A 150 -38.44 12.23 -9.18
CA GLN A 150 -38.13 10.84 -9.46
C GLN A 150 -37.77 10.70 -10.94
N GLN A 151 -36.50 10.43 -11.25
CA GLN A 151 -36.14 9.90 -12.57
C GLN A 151 -36.24 8.37 -12.55
N PRO A 152 -36.79 7.75 -13.60
CA PRO A 152 -36.87 6.30 -13.69
C PRO A 152 -35.47 5.70 -13.75
N TYR A 153 -35.24 4.71 -12.89
CA TYR A 153 -34.04 3.89 -12.82
C TYR A 153 -33.76 3.27 -14.19
N GLN A 154 -32.73 3.75 -14.89
CA GLN A 154 -32.13 3.01 -15.98
C GLN A 154 -31.09 2.06 -15.40
N PRO A 155 -31.08 0.77 -15.79
CA PRO A 155 -30.08 -0.17 -15.31
C PRO A 155 -28.69 0.34 -15.73
N ILE A 156 -27.82 0.50 -14.75
CA ILE A 156 -26.40 0.78 -14.95
C ILE A 156 -25.84 -0.43 -15.71
N ILE A 157 -25.62 -0.27 -17.00
CA ILE A 157 -24.81 -1.21 -17.76
C ILE A 157 -23.38 -1.00 -17.25
N GLU A 158 -22.90 -1.91 -16.41
CA GLU A 158 -21.47 -2.07 -16.15
C GLU A 158 -20.76 -2.11 -17.51
N PRO A 159 -19.72 -1.29 -17.77
CA PRO A 159 -18.92 -1.47 -18.96
C PRO A 159 -18.21 -2.82 -18.82
N GLN A 160 -18.82 -3.82 -19.46
CA GLN A 160 -18.22 -5.10 -19.77
C GLN A 160 -16.87 -4.84 -20.44
N THR A 161 -15.88 -5.59 -19.99
CA THR A 161 -14.54 -5.66 -20.56
C THR A 161 -14.62 -6.00 -22.04
N ASN A 162 -14.71 -4.99 -22.90
CA ASN A 162 -14.54 -5.16 -24.33
C ASN A 162 -13.06 -5.33 -24.63
N LYS A 163 -12.71 -6.57 -25.02
CA LYS A 163 -11.54 -6.82 -25.84
C LYS A 163 -11.74 -6.14 -27.20
N THR A 164 -10.69 -5.44 -27.61
CA THR A 164 -10.37 -5.00 -28.98
C THR A 164 -11.01 -3.71 -29.47
N GLU A 165 -10.30 -2.60 -29.29
CA GLU A 165 -10.10 -1.62 -30.36
C GLU A 165 -8.62 -1.22 -30.38
N GLU A 166 -7.99 -1.36 -31.55
CA GLU A 166 -6.68 -0.79 -31.85
C GLU A 166 -6.79 0.74 -31.81
N GLY A 167 -6.56 1.31 -30.62
CA GLY A 167 -6.32 2.71 -30.41
C GLY A 167 -5.22 2.81 -29.37
N ALA A 168 -4.11 3.47 -29.70
CA ALA A 168 -2.89 3.60 -28.90
C ALA A 168 -3.10 4.45 -27.62
N GLY A 169 -4.10 4.12 -26.83
CA GLY A 169 -4.43 4.76 -25.56
C GLY A 169 -3.85 3.98 -24.38
N PRO A 170 -3.58 4.67 -23.26
CA PRO A 170 -3.08 4.01 -22.06
C PRO A 170 -4.15 3.09 -21.44
N THR A 171 -3.76 1.87 -21.07
CA THR A 171 -4.65 0.89 -20.43
C THR A 171 -4.48 0.91 -18.91
N LEU A 172 -5.56 1.13 -18.17
CA LEU A 172 -5.52 1.14 -16.69
C LEU A 172 -5.79 -0.26 -16.14
N MET A 173 -4.88 -0.75 -15.30
CA MET A 173 -4.99 -2.04 -14.64
C MET A 173 -4.90 -1.86 -13.12
N TYR A 174 -5.86 -2.44 -12.39
CA TYR A 174 -6.02 -2.22 -10.96
C TYR A 174 -5.57 -3.44 -10.16
N TYR A 175 -4.79 -3.20 -9.11
CA TYR A 175 -4.16 -4.24 -8.32
C TYR A 175 -4.17 -3.93 -6.83
N ARG A 176 -4.08 -5.01 -6.06
CA ARG A 176 -3.73 -5.00 -4.63
C ARG A 176 -2.37 -5.67 -4.47
N SER A 177 -1.49 -5.07 -3.66
CA SER A 177 -0.18 -5.65 -3.39
C SER A 177 -0.19 -6.35 -2.03
N MET A 178 0.56 -7.45 -1.93
CA MET A 178 0.80 -8.12 -0.67
C MET A 178 1.99 -7.52 0.12
N LEU A 179 2.65 -6.48 -0.41
CA LEU A 179 3.88 -5.90 0.16
C LEU A 179 3.67 -4.78 1.19
N GLY A 180 2.54 -4.78 1.90
CA GLY A 180 2.26 -3.82 2.97
C GLY A 180 1.47 -2.60 2.51
N GLY A 181 1.84 -1.41 3.01
CA GLY A 181 1.10 -0.17 2.76
C GLY A 181 1.50 0.54 1.45
N LEU A 182 0.79 1.60 1.09
CA LEU A 182 1.09 2.40 -0.13
C LEU A 182 2.54 2.89 -0.16
N LYS A 183 3.09 3.29 0.99
CA LYS A 183 4.50 3.70 1.10
C LYS A 183 5.44 2.57 0.68
N ASP A 184 5.20 1.37 1.20
CA ASP A 184 6.05 0.20 0.93
C ASP A 184 5.95 -0.19 -0.54
N ILE A 185 4.74 -0.13 -1.12
CA ILE A 185 4.52 -0.39 -2.55
C ILE A 185 5.30 0.62 -3.41
N ALA A 186 5.20 1.92 -3.12
CA ALA A 186 5.91 2.95 -3.86
C ALA A 186 7.43 2.79 -3.78
N GLN A 187 7.96 2.46 -2.59
CA GLN A 187 9.39 2.22 -2.40
C GLN A 187 9.87 0.96 -3.10
N ASN A 188 9.11 -0.13 -3.04
CA ASN A 188 9.46 -1.35 -3.75
C ASN A 188 9.38 -1.16 -5.28
N LEU A 189 8.43 -0.37 -5.76
CA LEU A 189 8.33 -0.02 -7.17
C LEU A 189 9.56 0.75 -7.64
N ASP A 190 9.94 1.82 -6.94
CA ASP A 190 11.13 2.62 -7.26
C ASP A 190 12.41 1.78 -7.20
N LYS A 191 12.64 1.06 -6.09
CA LYS A 191 13.84 0.22 -5.93
C LYS A 191 13.93 -0.86 -7.01
N SER A 192 12.83 -1.57 -7.28
CA SER A 192 12.82 -2.64 -8.27
C SER A 192 13.02 -2.09 -9.69
N ALA A 193 12.45 -0.93 -10.00
CA ALA A 193 12.63 -0.28 -11.28
C ALA A 193 14.09 0.18 -11.47
N ARG A 194 14.70 0.83 -10.47
CA ARG A 194 16.10 1.26 -10.53
C ARG A 194 17.06 0.07 -10.63
N ASN A 195 16.85 -0.98 -9.83
CA ASN A 195 17.71 -2.16 -9.82
C ASN A 195 17.66 -2.93 -11.15
N SER A 196 16.50 -2.97 -11.80
CA SER A 196 16.31 -3.65 -13.09
C SER A 196 16.46 -2.73 -14.30
N ASN A 197 16.82 -1.45 -14.09
CA ASN A 197 16.90 -0.42 -15.11
C ASN A 197 15.61 -0.30 -15.96
N LEU A 198 14.46 -0.39 -15.29
CA LEU A 198 13.14 -0.23 -15.89
C LEU A 198 12.60 1.17 -15.66
N ASP A 199 11.86 1.67 -16.63
CA ASP A 199 11.28 3.00 -16.55
C ASP A 199 9.91 2.95 -15.87
N TYR A 200 9.70 3.88 -14.95
CA TYR A 200 8.39 4.14 -14.36
C TYR A 200 8.21 5.65 -14.14
N ALA A 201 6.96 6.08 -14.02
CA ALA A 201 6.63 7.43 -13.60
C ALA A 201 5.27 7.48 -12.89
N PHE A 202 5.20 8.12 -11.72
CA PHE A 202 3.94 8.35 -11.03
C PHE A 202 3.09 9.41 -11.75
N THR A 203 1.78 9.20 -11.75
CA THR A 203 0.78 10.11 -12.34
C THR A 203 -0.44 10.23 -11.42
N LEU A 204 -1.46 11.01 -11.84
CA LEU A 204 -2.73 11.22 -11.15
C LEU A 204 -2.52 11.57 -9.68
N ASN A 205 -3.30 10.97 -8.78
CA ASN A 205 -3.21 11.19 -7.34
C ASN A 205 -1.78 10.97 -6.80
N ALA A 206 -1.06 9.95 -7.28
CA ALA A 206 0.28 9.67 -6.78
C ALA A 206 1.30 10.74 -7.18
N GLY A 207 1.26 11.19 -8.45
CA GLY A 207 2.14 12.26 -8.93
C GLY A 207 1.78 13.61 -8.32
N ALA A 208 0.49 13.94 -8.27
CA ALA A 208 -0.04 15.16 -7.67
C ALA A 208 0.38 15.31 -6.21
N SER A 209 0.29 14.23 -5.43
CA SER A 209 0.61 14.23 -4.01
C SER A 209 2.09 14.46 -3.68
N LEU A 210 2.99 14.34 -4.67
CA LEU A 210 4.40 14.69 -4.52
C LEU A 210 4.66 16.19 -4.60
N HIS A 211 3.78 16.96 -5.25
CA HIS A 211 3.90 18.42 -5.34
C HIS A 211 3.26 19.14 -4.15
N LYS A 212 2.14 18.61 -3.66
CA LYS A 212 1.46 19.08 -2.46
C LYS A 212 0.82 17.88 -1.80
N PRO A 213 0.75 17.79 -0.45
CA PRO A 213 -0.03 16.76 0.23
C PRO A 213 -1.53 17.01 0.05
N ILE A 214 -2.00 16.83 -1.19
CA ILE A 214 -3.40 16.67 -1.54
C ILE A 214 -3.82 15.35 -0.90
N LYS A 215 -5.03 15.32 -0.32
CA LYS A 215 -5.67 14.22 0.44
C LYS A 215 -4.92 12.87 0.42
N PRO A 216 -4.78 12.16 1.56
CA PRO A 216 -4.08 10.87 1.60
C PRO A 216 -4.58 9.97 0.47
N PHE A 217 -3.72 9.75 -0.51
CA PHE A 217 -4.07 9.09 -1.77
C PHE A 217 -4.43 7.64 -1.45
N ALA A 218 -5.60 7.20 -1.90
CA ALA A 218 -6.08 5.84 -1.66
C ALA A 218 -5.39 4.83 -2.59
N ILE A 219 -4.95 5.28 -3.77
CA ILE A 219 -4.44 4.43 -4.86
C ILE A 219 -3.23 5.11 -5.51
N LEU A 220 -2.13 4.36 -5.63
CA LEU A 220 -0.97 4.77 -6.41
C LEU A 220 -1.24 4.60 -7.89
N HIS A 221 -0.94 5.59 -8.72
CA HIS A 221 -1.04 5.47 -10.18
C HIS A 221 0.34 5.64 -10.79
N ALA A 222 0.80 4.64 -11.54
CA ALA A 222 2.13 4.64 -12.13
C ALA A 222 2.09 4.17 -13.59
N TYR A 223 2.75 4.92 -14.46
CA TYR A 223 3.05 4.50 -15.82
C TYR A 223 4.18 3.48 -15.84
N ILE A 224 3.95 2.42 -16.59
CA ILE A 224 4.97 1.42 -16.95
C ILE A 224 4.81 1.04 -18.42
N ARG A 225 5.88 0.51 -19.02
CA ARG A 225 5.79 -0.08 -20.36
C ARG A 225 4.99 -1.39 -20.32
N SER A 226 4.31 -1.69 -21.42
CA SER A 226 3.51 -2.92 -21.53
C SER A 226 4.40 -4.18 -21.41
N SER A 227 5.64 -4.11 -21.90
CA SER A 227 6.64 -5.18 -21.80
C SER A 227 7.05 -5.51 -20.36
N ASP A 228 7.01 -4.51 -19.47
CA ASP A 228 7.59 -4.60 -18.13
C ASP A 228 6.53 -4.98 -17.08
N ARG A 229 5.28 -5.14 -17.52
CA ARG A 229 4.13 -5.48 -16.69
C ARG A 229 4.37 -6.74 -15.85
N ASP A 230 4.75 -7.84 -16.48
CA ASP A 230 4.91 -9.13 -15.81
C ASP A 230 6.00 -9.08 -14.74
N PHE A 231 7.03 -8.26 -14.94
CA PHE A 231 8.07 -8.01 -13.96
C PHE A 231 7.47 -7.33 -12.71
N PHE A 232 6.74 -6.23 -12.91
CA PHE A 232 6.14 -5.48 -11.80
C PHE A 232 5.06 -6.28 -11.07
N GLU A 233 4.25 -7.07 -11.78
CA GLU A 233 3.26 -7.96 -11.16
C GLU A 233 3.91 -8.98 -10.21
N LYS A 234 5.02 -9.60 -10.63
CA LYS A 234 5.74 -10.59 -9.83
C LYS A 234 6.47 -9.96 -8.65
N ILE A 235 7.26 -8.91 -8.89
CA ILE A 235 8.11 -8.32 -7.85
C ILE A 235 7.28 -7.63 -6.77
N LEU A 236 6.17 -6.97 -7.16
CA LEU A 236 5.27 -6.29 -6.23
C LEU A 236 4.19 -7.21 -5.66
N ARG A 237 4.21 -8.51 -6.00
CA ARG A 237 3.20 -9.52 -5.60
C ARG A 237 1.78 -9.01 -5.80
N LEU A 238 1.50 -8.54 -7.01
CA LEU A 238 0.23 -7.93 -7.36
C LEU A 238 -0.84 -8.99 -7.59
N THR A 239 -2.03 -8.73 -7.07
CA THR A 239 -3.25 -9.49 -7.35
C THR A 239 -4.25 -8.55 -8.02
N PRO A 240 -4.90 -8.95 -9.13
CA PRO A 240 -5.93 -8.14 -9.77
C PRO A 240 -7.03 -7.74 -8.78
N ALA A 241 -7.46 -6.49 -8.83
CA ALA A 241 -8.48 -5.95 -7.93
C ALA A 241 -9.41 -4.97 -8.65
N ASN A 242 -10.57 -4.71 -8.05
CA ASN A 242 -11.50 -3.69 -8.54
C ASN A 242 -11.02 -2.28 -8.16
N LYS A 243 -11.45 -1.27 -8.91
CA LYS A 243 -11.10 0.16 -8.68
C LYS A 243 -11.31 0.61 -7.22
N THR A 244 -12.34 0.11 -6.55
CA THR A 244 -12.69 0.50 -5.18
C THR A 244 -11.77 -0.06 -4.09
N ASN A 245 -11.11 -1.21 -4.34
CA ASN A 245 -10.26 -1.90 -3.36
C ASN A 245 -8.79 -1.98 -3.81
N ALA A 246 -8.46 -1.38 -4.96
CA ALA A 246 -7.10 -1.34 -5.46
C ALA A 246 -6.24 -0.41 -4.60
N GLN A 247 -4.97 -0.76 -4.49
CA GLN A 247 -3.93 0.08 -3.86
C GLN A 247 -2.98 0.65 -4.91
N LEU A 248 -2.88 -0.02 -6.06
CA LEU A 248 -2.03 0.35 -7.17
C LEU A 248 -2.82 0.22 -8.48
N CYS A 249 -2.69 1.23 -9.32
CA CYS A 249 -3.13 1.23 -10.70
C CYS A 249 -1.90 1.36 -11.60
N LEU A 250 -1.63 0.33 -12.38
CA LEU A 250 -0.60 0.36 -13.42
C LEU A 250 -1.24 0.86 -14.70
N VAL A 251 -0.69 1.96 -15.22
CA VAL A 251 -1.11 2.55 -16.49
C VAL A 251 -0.13 2.08 -17.56
N LEU A 252 -0.56 1.11 -18.36
CA LEU A 252 0.26 0.57 -19.44
C LEU A 252 0.28 1.57 -20.59
N SER A 253 1.47 2.04 -20.93
CA SER A 253 1.67 2.88 -22.11
C SER A 253 3.06 2.68 -22.68
N ASP A 254 3.12 2.41 -23.98
CA ASP A 254 4.38 2.30 -24.72
C ASP A 254 4.83 3.66 -25.29
N ASN A 255 4.20 4.76 -24.85
CA ASN A 255 4.57 6.11 -25.27
C ASN A 255 5.90 6.53 -24.63
N GLN A 256 6.96 6.54 -25.44
CA GLN A 256 8.31 6.92 -25.02
C GLN A 256 8.40 8.37 -24.51
N ALA A 257 7.52 9.28 -24.97
CA ALA A 257 7.53 10.67 -24.53
C ALA A 257 7.18 10.83 -23.04
N ILE A 258 6.34 9.95 -22.49
CA ILE A 258 5.99 9.96 -21.06
C ILE A 258 7.22 9.60 -20.22
N GLN A 259 7.98 8.60 -20.65
CA GLN A 259 9.16 8.12 -19.94
C GLN A 259 10.40 9.00 -20.14
N ALA A 260 10.52 9.66 -21.31
CA ALA A 260 11.62 10.56 -21.61
C ALA A 260 11.49 11.90 -20.86
N ASN A 261 10.27 12.41 -20.69
CA ASN A 261 10.00 13.70 -20.04
C ASN A 261 9.66 13.57 -18.55
N LYS A 262 9.93 12.41 -17.94
CA LYS A 262 9.72 12.23 -16.49
C LYS A 262 10.65 13.15 -15.71
N LYS A 263 10.16 13.63 -14.56
CA LYS A 263 10.89 14.49 -13.63
C LYS A 263 11.06 13.76 -12.31
N GLU A 264 12.21 13.95 -11.67
CA GLU A 264 12.42 13.45 -10.33
C GLU A 264 11.94 14.49 -9.31
N VAL A 265 10.96 14.11 -8.49
CA VAL A 265 10.40 14.93 -7.42
C VAL A 265 10.52 14.15 -6.12
N HIS A 266 11.27 14.70 -5.16
CA HIS A 266 11.55 14.05 -3.87
C HIS A 266 12.14 12.62 -3.99
N GLY A 267 12.97 12.38 -5.01
CA GLY A 267 13.62 11.08 -5.23
C GLY A 267 12.75 10.03 -5.93
N LEU A 268 11.55 10.40 -6.38
CA LEU A 268 10.66 9.53 -7.15
C LEU A 268 10.43 10.11 -8.54
N TYR A 269 10.31 9.25 -9.54
CA TYR A 269 9.96 9.68 -10.89
C TYR A 269 8.48 9.96 -11.03
N VAL A 270 8.15 11.12 -11.61
CA VAL A 270 6.80 11.62 -11.88
C VAL A 270 6.73 12.03 -13.35
N VAL A 271 5.57 11.90 -13.97
CA VAL A 271 5.35 12.42 -15.34
C VAL A 271 5.55 13.94 -15.39
N SER A 272 5.76 14.49 -16.60
CA SER A 272 5.89 15.94 -16.76
C SER A 272 4.64 16.68 -16.29
N ASN A 273 4.76 17.95 -15.87
CA ASN A 273 3.63 18.75 -15.41
C ASN A 273 2.49 18.81 -16.46
N ASP A 274 2.84 18.93 -17.74
CA ASP A 274 1.85 18.95 -18.83
C ASP A 274 1.13 17.62 -18.98
N GLN A 275 1.86 16.49 -18.84
CA GLN A 275 1.27 15.17 -18.88
C GLN A 275 0.40 14.93 -17.64
N LEU A 276 0.87 15.33 -16.45
CA LEU A 276 0.11 15.21 -15.22
C LEU A 276 -1.22 15.99 -15.29
N LYS A 277 -1.21 17.21 -15.82
CA LYS A 277 -2.42 18.01 -16.06
C LYS A 277 -3.37 17.30 -17.03
N LYS A 278 -2.87 16.73 -18.12
CA LYS A 278 -3.66 15.96 -19.09
C LYS A 278 -4.26 14.70 -18.46
N ASP A 279 -3.46 13.95 -17.70
CA ASP A 279 -3.89 12.72 -17.05
C ASP A 279 -4.99 13.01 -16.04
N ILE A 280 -4.84 14.06 -15.22
CA ILE A 280 -5.86 14.47 -14.25
C ILE A 280 -7.13 14.94 -14.96
N ALA A 281 -7.02 15.67 -16.07
CA ALA A 281 -8.18 16.08 -16.86
C ALA A 281 -8.91 14.89 -17.52
N THR A 282 -8.19 13.82 -17.85
CA THR A 282 -8.74 12.66 -18.58
C THR A 282 -9.28 11.58 -17.63
N PHE A 283 -8.55 11.27 -16.56
CA PHE A 283 -8.83 10.15 -15.65
C PHE A 283 -9.04 10.57 -14.20
N GLY A 284 -8.71 11.80 -13.84
CA GLY A 284 -8.83 12.33 -12.48
C GLY A 284 -10.20 12.95 -12.19
N ASP A 285 -10.38 13.36 -10.94
CA ASP A 285 -11.60 14.01 -10.48
C ASP A 285 -11.50 15.54 -10.65
N ALA A 286 -12.65 16.20 -10.85
CA ALA A 286 -12.71 17.67 -11.01
C ALA A 286 -12.09 18.43 -9.82
N GLN A 287 -12.20 17.89 -8.61
CA GLN A 287 -11.56 18.48 -7.43
C GLN A 287 -10.03 18.45 -7.52
N LEU A 288 -9.45 17.31 -7.95
CA LEU A 288 -8.00 17.18 -8.12
C LEU A 288 -7.48 18.11 -9.20
N ALA A 289 -8.23 18.25 -10.30
CA ALA A 289 -7.90 19.16 -11.39
C ALA A 289 -7.78 20.62 -10.91
N GLN A 290 -8.73 21.09 -10.09
CA GLN A 290 -8.68 22.42 -9.52
C GLN A 290 -7.49 22.61 -8.58
N GLU A 291 -7.28 21.66 -7.66
CA GLU A 291 -6.18 21.75 -6.69
C GLU A 291 -4.80 21.75 -7.36
N ILE A 292 -4.63 21.00 -8.46
CA ILE A 292 -3.37 20.94 -9.20
C ILE A 292 -3.16 22.16 -10.11
N ALA A 293 -4.21 22.75 -10.65
CA ALA A 293 -4.12 23.98 -11.43
C ALA A 293 -3.53 25.15 -10.62
N ASP A 294 -3.77 25.18 -9.30
CA ASP A 294 -3.23 26.21 -8.42
C ASP A 294 -1.75 25.99 -8.05
N ILE A 295 -1.17 24.81 -8.38
CA ILE A 295 0.18 24.38 -7.94
C ILE A 295 1.17 24.30 -9.10
N LEU A 296 0.75 23.78 -10.26
CA LEU A 296 1.59 23.50 -11.42
C LEU A 296 1.49 24.57 -12.49
#